data_AF-E7GM88-F1
#
_entry.id   AF-E7GM88-F1
#
_cell.length_a   1.000
_cell.length_b   1.000
_cell.length_c   1.000
_cell.angle_alpha   90.00
_cell.angle_beta   90.00
_cell.angle_gamma   90.00
#
_symmetry.space_group_name_H-M   'P 1'
#
loop_
_entity.id
_entity.type
_entity.pdbx_description
1 polymer ?
#
loop_
_entity_poly.entity_id
_entity_poly.type
_entity_poly.pdbx_seq_one_letter_code
_entity_poly.pdbx_strand_id
1 'polypeptide(L)'
;SPYYKKKYESLMKRRGKKRAIVAIARMILTAIYQMLSTGESWNPSDLYKIDIPEALLEKQKAKAIKQAMKLLQREGLYPPPEPIAS
;
A
#
# COMPACT_ATOMS: atom_id res chain seq x y z
N SER A 1 -7.03 22.09 0.92
CA SER A 1 -6.55 20.70 0.68
C SER A 1 -7.19 19.74 1.70
N PRO A 2 -8.14 18.84 1.31
CA PRO A 2 -9.02 18.12 2.25
C PRO A 2 -8.57 16.69 2.64
N TYR A 3 -7.38 16.24 2.22
CA TYR A 3 -6.97 14.83 2.33
C TYR A 3 -6.96 14.31 3.78
N TYR A 4 -6.23 14.99 4.68
CA TYR A 4 -6.09 14.54 6.06
C TYR A 4 -7.41 14.57 6.83
N LYS A 5 -8.32 15.51 6.50
CA LYS A 5 -9.67 15.57 7.08
C LYS A 5 -10.48 14.32 6.72
N LYS A 6 -10.55 13.98 5.43
CA LYS A 6 -11.28 12.77 4.97
C LYS A 6 -10.69 11.49 5.56
N LYS A 7 -9.35 11.42 5.65
CA LYS A 7 -8.65 10.28 6.27
C LYS A 7 -8.94 10.18 7.77
N TYR A 8 -8.91 11.30 8.48
CA TYR A 8 -9.26 11.38 9.90
C TYR A 8 -10.68 10.88 10.15
N GLU A 9 -11.67 11.36 9.39
CA GLU A 9 -13.07 10.96 9.55
C GLU A 9 -13.25 9.45 9.36
N SER A 10 -12.61 8.87 8.34
CA SER A 10 -12.62 7.42 8.10
C SER A 10 -11.98 6.63 9.25
N LEU A 11 -10.82 7.07 9.75
CA LEU A 11 -10.12 6.42 10.86
C LEU A 11 -10.87 6.57 12.19
N MET A 12 -11.46 7.73 12.44
CA MET A 12 -12.26 8.01 13.62
C MET A 12 -13.46 7.07 13.69
N LYS A 13 -14.19 6.89 12.57
CA LYS A 13 -15.31 5.95 12.49
C LYS A 13 -14.91 4.49 12.78
N ARG A 14 -13.71 4.07 12.35
CA ARG A 14 -13.26 2.67 12.46
C ARG A 14 -12.52 2.33 13.76
N ARG A 15 -11.77 3.28 14.32
CA ARG A 15 -10.78 3.04 15.39
C ARG A 15 -10.93 3.98 16.58
N GLY A 16 -11.82 4.97 16.51
CA GLY A 16 -12.05 5.98 17.54
C GLY A 16 -11.11 7.20 17.45
N LYS A 17 -11.51 8.28 18.12
CA LYS A 17 -10.87 9.62 18.05
C LYS A 17 -9.38 9.60 18.41
N LYS A 18 -9.01 9.02 19.56
CA LYS A 18 -7.61 8.99 20.03
C LYS A 18 -6.68 8.32 19.01
N ARG A 19 -7.06 7.15 18.50
CA ARG A 19 -6.27 6.40 17.51
C ARG A 19 -6.20 7.12 16.16
N ALA A 20 -7.27 7.81 15.75
CA ALA A 20 -7.29 8.58 14.51
C ALA A 20 -6.32 9.78 14.57
N ILE A 21 -6.27 10.52 15.69
CA ILE A 21 -5.34 11.65 15.87
C ILE A 21 -3.89 11.16 15.78
N VAL A 22 -3.54 10.11 16.53
CA VAL A 22 -2.18 9.55 16.53
C VAL A 22 -1.77 9.08 15.13
N ALA A 23 -2.67 8.42 14.40
CA ALA A 23 -2.40 8.00 13.03
C ALA A 23 -2.15 9.19 12.11
N ILE A 24 -2.99 10.22 12.12
CA ILE A 24 -2.81 11.41 11.27
C ILE A 24 -1.52 12.16 11.60
N ALA A 25 -1.17 12.29 12.89
CA ALA A 25 0.08 12.92 13.31
C ALA A 25 1.30 12.16 12.75
N ARG A 26 1.33 10.82 12.89
CA ARG A 26 2.39 9.98 12.30
C ARG A 26 2.46 10.14 10.79
N MET A 27 1.32 10.18 10.10
CA MET A 27 1.27 10.36 8.65
C MET A 27 1.90 11.69 8.19
N ILE A 28 1.63 12.80 8.91
CA ILE A 28 2.18 14.12 8.59
C ILE A 28 3.69 14.15 8.89
N LEU A 29 4.13 13.60 10.03
CA LEU A 29 5.54 13.55 10.39
C LEU A 29 6.37 12.78 9.35
N THR A 30 5.91 11.58 8.96
CA THR A 30 6.56 10.78 7.93
C THR A 30 6.61 11.49 6.58
N ALA A 31 5.52 12.19 6.21
CA ALA A 31 5.46 12.95 4.97
C ALA A 31 6.53 14.07 4.93
N ILE A 32 6.65 14.83 6.02
CA ILE A 32 7.64 15.92 6.13
C ILE A 32 9.06 15.36 6.08
N TYR A 33 9.34 14.30 6.83
CA TYR A 33 10.66 13.67 6.81
C TYR A 33 11.07 13.25 5.39
N GLN A 34 10.17 12.63 4.63
CA GLN A 34 10.46 12.19 3.25
C GLN A 34 10.64 13.37 2.30
N MET A 35 9.76 14.36 2.34
CA MET A 35 9.91 15.58 1.52
C MET A 35 11.26 16.27 1.77
N LEU A 36 11.72 16.29 3.02
CA LEU A 36 13.02 16.86 3.38
C LEU A 36 14.21 15.96 2.99
N SER A 37 14.04 14.63 3.02
CA SER A 37 15.13 13.68 2.76
C SER A 37 15.35 13.42 1.26
N THR A 38 14.27 13.33 0.47
CA THR A 38 14.34 13.03 -0.97
C THR A 38 14.20 14.27 -1.84
N GLY A 39 13.67 15.38 -1.29
CA GLY A 39 13.34 16.58 -2.07
C GLY A 39 12.11 16.43 -2.97
N GLU A 40 11.44 15.27 -2.93
CA GLU A 40 10.24 15.01 -3.74
C GLU A 40 8.98 15.56 -3.06
N SER A 41 7.99 15.98 -3.86
CA SER A 41 6.69 16.39 -3.34
C SER A 41 5.93 15.20 -2.76
N TRP A 42 5.28 15.38 -1.61
CA TRP A 42 4.50 14.31 -0.99
C TRP A 42 3.34 13.83 -1.88
N ASN A 43 3.27 12.50 -2.10
CA ASN A 43 2.13 11.82 -2.70
C ASN A 43 1.44 10.93 -1.66
N PRO A 44 0.10 10.99 -1.51
CA PRO A 44 -0.69 10.11 -0.65
C PRO A 44 -0.39 8.60 -0.76
N SER A 45 0.11 8.15 -1.91
CA SER A 45 0.45 6.75 -2.18
C SER A 45 1.73 6.29 -1.48
N ASP A 46 2.65 7.21 -1.15
CA ASP A 46 3.96 6.85 -0.57
C ASP A 46 3.85 6.34 0.86
N LEU A 47 2.79 6.74 1.56
CA LEU A 47 2.48 6.27 2.91
C LEU A 47 2.34 4.75 3.02
N TYR A 48 1.83 4.11 1.97
CA TYR A 48 1.72 2.65 1.93
C TYR A 48 3.08 1.97 1.77
N LYS A 49 4.10 2.65 1.23
CA LYS A 49 5.44 2.06 1.07
C LYS A 49 6.22 2.04 2.38
N ILE A 50 5.93 2.95 3.31
CA ILE A 50 6.77 3.22 4.49
C ILE A 50 6.31 2.45 5.73
N ASP A 51 5.00 2.38 6.00
CA ASP A 51 4.45 1.72 7.19
C ASP A 51 4.13 0.22 6.97
N ILE A 52 4.32 -0.31 5.75
CA ILE A 52 4.10 -1.73 5.46
C ILE A 52 5.39 -2.52 5.78
N PRO A 53 5.35 -3.52 6.68
CA PRO A 53 6.49 -4.40 6.90
C PRO A 53 6.90 -5.10 5.59
N GLU A 54 8.20 -5.21 5.32
CA GLU A 54 8.72 -5.83 4.09
C GLU A 54 8.11 -7.22 3.83
N ALA A 55 7.95 -8.03 4.87
CA ALA A 55 7.32 -9.35 4.77
C ALA A 55 5.86 -9.29 4.26
N LEU A 56 5.12 -8.24 4.57
CA LEU A 56 3.76 -8.04 4.07
C LEU A 56 3.79 -7.53 2.62
N LEU A 57 4.77 -6.70 2.27
CA LEU A 57 4.98 -6.23 0.89
C LEU A 57 5.28 -7.40 -0.05
N GLU A 58 6.17 -8.32 0.34
CA GLU A 58 6.49 -9.50 -0.44
C GLU A 58 5.27 -10.43 -0.64
N LYS A 59 4.44 -10.59 0.40
CA LYS A 59 3.17 -11.32 0.27
C LYS A 59 2.22 -10.64 -0.72
N GLN A 60 2.15 -9.31 -0.73
CA GLN A 60 1.30 -8.58 -1.68
C GLN A 60 1.82 -8.70 -3.11
N LYS A 61 3.14 -8.58 -3.33
CA LYS A 61 3.78 -8.79 -4.64
C LYS A 61 3.51 -10.19 -5.17
N ALA A 62 3.73 -11.23 -4.36
CA ALA A 62 3.47 -12.61 -4.74
C ALA A 62 2.00 -12.84 -5.14
N LYS A 63 1.06 -12.23 -4.40
CA LYS A 63 -0.37 -12.29 -4.72
C LYS A 63 -0.70 -11.57 -6.02
N ALA A 64 -0.14 -10.39 -6.26
CA ALA A 64 -0.34 -9.62 -7.48
C ALA A 64 0.20 -10.37 -8.70
N ILE A 65 1.40 -10.95 -8.59
CA ILE A 65 2.01 -11.78 -9.64
C ILE A 65 1.11 -12.98 -9.94
N LYS A 66 0.65 -13.72 -8.91
CA LYS A 66 -0.25 -14.86 -9.11
C LYS A 66 -1.55 -14.48 -9.82
N GLN A 67 -2.12 -13.33 -9.50
CA GLN A 67 -3.32 -12.82 -10.15
C GLN A 67 -3.06 -12.41 -11.61
N ALA A 68 -1.95 -11.72 -11.87
CA ALA A 68 -1.54 -11.35 -13.23
C ALA A 68 -1.29 -12.59 -14.10
N MET A 69 -0.60 -13.61 -13.58
CA MET A 69 -0.39 -14.88 -14.27
C MET A 69 -1.71 -15.58 -14.62
N LYS A 70 -2.65 -15.63 -13.68
CA LYS A 70 -3.98 -16.20 -13.92
C LYS A 70 -4.77 -15.43 -14.97
N LEU A 71 -4.64 -14.10 -14.99
CA LEU A 71 -5.25 -13.24 -16.01
C LEU A 71 -4.66 -13.51 -17.39
N LEU A 72 -3.33 -13.57 -17.51
CA LEU A 72 -2.65 -13.83 -18.77
C LEU A 72 -2.98 -15.21 -19.36
N GLN A 73 -3.13 -16.23 -18.50
CA GLN A 73 -3.60 -17.55 -18.91
C GLN A 73 -5.03 -17.51 -19.44
N ARG A 74 -5.92 -16.75 -18.80
CA ARG A 74 -7.31 -16.59 -19.23
C ARG A 74 -7.40 -15.89 -20.60
N GLU A 75 -6.57 -14.89 -20.82
CA GLU A 75 -6.52 -14.16 -22.10
C GLU A 75 -5.74 -14.92 -23.20
N GLY A 76 -5.20 -16.11 -22.90
CA GLY A 76 -4.44 -16.93 -23.85
C GLY A 76 -3.05 -16.36 -24.20
N LEU A 77 -2.58 -15.35 -23.46
CA LEU A 77 -1.27 -14.70 -23.67
C LEU A 77 -0.12 -15.43 -22.97
N TYR A 78 -0.42 -16.39 -22.10
CA TYR A 78 0.58 -17.17 -21.38
C TYR A 78 0.15 -18.64 -21.23
N PRO A 79 0.97 -19.62 -21.67
CA PRO A 79 0.63 -21.03 -21.55
C PRO A 79 0.60 -21.47 -20.08
N PRO A 80 -0.28 -22.41 -19.68
CA PRO A 80 -0.28 -22.95 -18.33
C PRO A 80 1.07 -23.61 -18.03
N PRO A 81 1.65 -23.41 -16.82
CA PRO A 81 2.91 -24.03 -16.47
C PRO A 81 2.75 -25.56 -16.53
N GLU A 82 3.67 -26.20 -17.25
CA GLU A 82 3.69 -27.66 -17.39
C GLU A 82 3.81 -28.29 -16.00
N PRO A 83 3.03 -29.35 -15.69
CA PRO A 83 3.20 -30.07 -14.44
C PRO A 83 4.59 -30.68 -14.44
N ILE A 84 5.41 -30.29 -13.47
CA ILE A 84 6.69 -30.95 -13.21
C ILE A 84 6.34 -32.39 -12.86
N ALA A 85 6.58 -33.31 -13.80
CA ALA A 85 6.40 -34.73 -13.59
C ALA A 85 7.32 -35.17 -12.43
N SER A 86 6.72 -35.73 -11.38
CA SER A 86 7.42 -36.38 -10.27
C SER A 86 8.07 -37.69 -10.69
#